data_AF-A0A947HHY9-F1
#
_entry.id   AF-A0A947HHY9-F1
#
_cell.length_a   1.000
_cell.length_b   1.000
_cell.length_c   1.000
_cell.angle_alpha   90.00
_cell.angle_beta   90.00
_cell.angle_gamma   90.00
#
_symmetry.space_group_name_H-M   'P 1'
#
loop_
_entity.id
_entity.type
_entity.pdbx_description
1 polymer ?
#
loop_
_entity_poly.entity_id
_entity_poly.type
_entity_poly.pdbx_seq_one_letter_code
_entity_poly.pdbx_strand_id
1 'polypeptide(L)'
;MGHGHKQVHGHDTGHDDGHGGSGHGSAGHGSAGHGSTHGHGHDAGHGHSSGPSFGLLAIAVAVVAYVFGWASRPSQVTAMAYAQNAGPGYFEPLPAQGPVDSPVLVVEVLDFKCGACKARHGFVKRLLAEHGRSVRFAVRHLPFVHPIESERGAIASMAANRQGRFWDYSDMLFRNQDETWTDATLTGYAQRLGLDPVRFAADLRDPSLRSYVRKDKGAADAVDIRGTPTLIVNGRVVPEDALFREDPAVFRDMVAAARRATTELIASGLAVPEARARDASRHYRSGRDFPRLFMLNDVSDLKVDLRSL
;
A
#
# COMPACT_ATOMS: atom_id res chain seq x y z
N MET A 1 54.35 -22.37 -24.44
CA MET A 1 53.54 -23.60 -24.28
C MET A 1 52.15 -23.15 -23.84
N GLY A 2 51.04 -23.35 -24.55
CA GLY A 2 50.81 -23.79 -25.93
C GLY A 2 49.30 -24.00 -26.20
N HIS A 3 48.78 -23.41 -27.29
CA HIS A 3 47.49 -23.66 -27.99
C HIS A 3 46.13 -23.67 -27.21
N GLY A 4 44.98 -23.31 -27.79
CA GLY A 4 44.71 -22.75 -29.14
C GLY A 4 43.21 -22.51 -29.48
N HIS A 5 42.99 -21.63 -30.47
CA HIS A 5 41.91 -21.49 -31.48
C HIS A 5 40.41 -21.85 -31.28
N LYS A 6 39.57 -20.81 -31.50
CA LYS A 6 38.38 -20.66 -32.41
C LYS A 6 37.61 -21.89 -32.97
N GLN A 7 36.27 -21.85 -32.86
CA GLN A 7 35.22 -21.87 -33.94
C GLN A 7 33.83 -21.60 -33.31
N VAL A 8 32.76 -21.02 -33.89
CA VAL A 8 32.41 -20.38 -35.19
C VAL A 8 31.78 -21.26 -36.31
N HIS A 9 30.44 -21.42 -36.28
CA HIS A 9 29.43 -21.62 -37.38
C HIS A 9 28.02 -21.51 -36.72
N GLY A 10 26.87 -21.18 -37.33
CA GLY A 10 26.51 -20.83 -38.72
C GLY A 10 25.19 -21.49 -39.16
N HIS A 11 24.22 -20.67 -39.64
CA HIS A 11 23.10 -20.98 -40.57
C HIS A 11 21.79 -21.68 -40.06
N ASP A 12 20.58 -21.47 -40.64
CA ASP A 12 20.05 -20.45 -41.58
C ASP A 12 18.49 -20.44 -41.62
N THR A 13 17.88 -19.44 -42.30
CA THR A 13 16.58 -19.36 -43.06
C THR A 13 15.36 -20.28 -42.77
N GLY A 14 14.09 -19.89 -43.01
CA GLY A 14 13.48 -18.64 -43.55
C GLY A 14 12.03 -18.88 -44.08
N HIS A 15 11.31 -17.81 -44.48
CA HIS A 15 10.11 -17.78 -45.38
C HIS A 15 8.79 -18.50 -44.94
N ASP A 16 7.58 -18.13 -45.40
CA ASP A 16 7.05 -16.85 -45.97
C ASP A 16 5.50 -16.84 -45.95
N ASP A 17 4.91 -15.67 -46.29
CA ASP A 17 3.57 -15.47 -46.90
C ASP A 17 2.28 -15.95 -46.18
N GLY A 18 1.10 -15.37 -46.43
CA GLY A 18 0.74 -14.24 -47.30
C GLY A 18 -0.78 -14.20 -47.58
N HIS A 19 -1.30 -13.05 -48.03
CA HIS A 19 -2.71 -12.76 -48.39
C HIS A 19 -3.74 -12.75 -47.22
N GLY A 20 -4.80 -11.93 -47.22
CA GLY A 20 -5.29 -10.97 -48.22
C GLY A 20 -6.74 -11.25 -48.62
N GLY A 21 -7.66 -10.29 -48.49
CA GLY A 21 -9.06 -10.49 -48.93
C GLY A 21 -10.08 -9.52 -48.34
N SER A 22 -10.35 -8.42 -49.05
CA SER A 22 -11.55 -7.58 -48.87
C SER A 22 -12.73 -8.16 -49.66
N GLY A 23 -13.98 -7.93 -49.21
CA GLY A 23 -15.18 -8.39 -49.94
C GLY A 23 -16.49 -7.75 -49.49
N HIS A 24 -17.18 -7.06 -50.41
CA HIS A 24 -18.52 -6.48 -50.22
C HIS A 24 -19.65 -7.53 -50.34
N GLY A 25 -20.87 -7.21 -49.88
CA GLY A 25 -22.06 -7.96 -50.26
C GLY A 25 -23.36 -7.61 -49.51
N SER A 26 -24.13 -6.69 -50.11
CA SER A 26 -25.61 -6.68 -50.24
C SER A 26 -26.44 -7.73 -49.46
N ALA A 27 -27.39 -7.34 -48.62
CA ALA A 27 -28.75 -6.90 -48.98
C ALA A 27 -29.62 -7.97 -49.67
N GLY A 28 -30.75 -8.35 -49.04
CA GLY A 28 -31.72 -9.30 -49.56
C GLY A 28 -33.07 -9.26 -48.82
N HIS A 29 -34.15 -8.94 -49.53
CA HIS A 29 -35.52 -8.89 -49.01
C HIS A 29 -36.19 -10.28 -48.93
N GLY A 30 -37.20 -10.40 -48.07
CA GLY A 30 -38.19 -11.50 -48.04
C GLY A 30 -39.15 -11.33 -46.86
N SER A 31 -40.25 -10.58 -46.97
CA SER A 31 -41.52 -10.93 -47.65
C SER A 31 -42.44 -11.84 -46.83
N ALA A 32 -43.42 -11.19 -46.20
CA ALA A 32 -44.79 -11.61 -45.84
C ALA A 32 -45.20 -13.10 -45.91
N GLY A 33 -45.85 -13.55 -44.82
CA GLY A 33 -46.78 -14.67 -44.80
C GLY A 33 -48.01 -14.33 -43.95
N HIS A 34 -49.20 -14.24 -44.56
CA HIS A 34 -50.47 -14.03 -43.85
C HIS A 34 -50.93 -15.31 -43.13
N GLY A 35 -51.59 -15.14 -41.99
CA GLY A 35 -52.37 -16.19 -41.32
C GLY A 35 -53.43 -15.54 -40.42
N SER A 36 -54.70 -15.65 -40.80
CA SER A 36 -55.81 -14.97 -40.10
C SER A 36 -57.06 -15.85 -39.99
N THR A 37 -57.41 -16.23 -38.76
CA THR A 37 -58.70 -16.81 -38.33
C THR A 37 -58.84 -16.54 -36.82
N HIS A 38 -59.71 -15.64 -36.35
CA HIS A 38 -61.18 -15.71 -36.21
C HIS A 38 -61.69 -16.43 -34.93
N GLY A 39 -62.57 -15.71 -34.21
CA GLY A 39 -63.41 -16.19 -33.09
C GLY A 39 -62.75 -16.14 -31.70
N HIS A 40 -63.41 -15.76 -30.61
CA HIS A 40 -64.69 -15.11 -30.29
C HIS A 40 -64.82 -15.19 -28.75
N GLY A 41 -65.50 -14.22 -28.10
CA GLY A 41 -66.08 -14.43 -26.76
C GLY A 41 -65.50 -13.62 -25.60
N HIS A 42 -66.29 -12.63 -25.15
CA HIS A 42 -66.65 -12.28 -23.76
C HIS A 42 -65.74 -12.79 -22.61
N ASP A 43 -65.30 -11.97 -21.66
CA ASP A 43 -66.19 -11.17 -20.80
C ASP A 43 -65.53 -9.97 -20.09
N ALA A 44 -66.36 -9.05 -19.57
CA ALA A 44 -65.91 -7.89 -18.80
C ALA A 44 -65.76 -8.21 -17.30
N GLY A 45 -64.63 -7.82 -16.70
CA GLY A 45 -64.35 -8.03 -15.27
C GLY A 45 -63.52 -6.90 -14.67
N HIS A 46 -64.16 -5.78 -14.29
CA HIS A 46 -63.49 -4.71 -13.56
C HIS A 46 -63.18 -5.14 -12.11
N GLY A 47 -61.91 -5.47 -11.85
CA GLY A 47 -61.39 -5.73 -10.52
C GLY A 47 -60.34 -4.70 -10.09
N HIS A 48 -60.75 -3.52 -9.63
CA HIS A 48 -59.84 -2.58 -8.97
C HIS A 48 -59.50 -3.10 -7.56
N SER A 49 -58.50 -3.97 -7.45
CA SER A 49 -57.84 -4.26 -6.17
C SER A 49 -56.78 -3.19 -5.87
N SER A 50 -57.13 -2.25 -5.00
CA SER A 50 -56.20 -1.25 -4.48
C SER A 50 -55.15 -1.92 -3.57
N GLY A 51 -54.03 -2.33 -4.16
CA GLY A 51 -52.86 -2.82 -3.43
C GLY A 51 -51.87 -1.68 -3.12
N PRO A 52 -51.87 -1.08 -1.92
CA PRO A 52 -50.75 -0.25 -1.50
C PRO A 52 -49.53 -1.15 -1.21
N SER A 53 -48.38 -0.90 -1.83
CA SER A 53 -47.02 -1.15 -1.25
C SER A 53 -45.87 -0.92 -2.24
N PHE A 54 -46.03 -1.12 -3.55
CA PHE A 54 -44.89 -1.11 -4.48
C PHE A 54 -44.13 0.24 -4.52
N GLY A 55 -44.85 1.37 -4.53
CA GLY A 55 -44.22 2.70 -4.52
C GLY A 55 -43.43 2.99 -3.23
N LEU A 56 -43.98 2.61 -2.07
CA LEU A 56 -43.32 2.81 -0.77
C LEU A 56 -42.09 1.92 -0.61
N LEU A 57 -42.14 0.68 -1.09
CA LEU A 57 -40.99 -0.22 -1.09
C LEU A 57 -39.87 0.28 -2.02
N ALA A 58 -40.21 0.78 -3.22
CA ALA A 58 -39.24 1.36 -4.14
C ALA A 58 -38.57 2.62 -3.56
N ILE A 59 -39.34 3.50 -2.90
CA ILE A 59 -38.80 4.69 -2.22
C ILE A 59 -37.91 4.27 -1.05
N ALA A 60 -38.32 3.28 -0.23
CA ALA A 60 -37.51 2.79 0.87
C ALA A 60 -36.17 2.19 0.38
N VAL A 61 -36.19 1.39 -0.69
CA VAL A 61 -34.97 0.84 -1.31
C VAL A 61 -34.09 1.96 -1.88
N ALA A 62 -34.68 2.96 -2.55
CA ALA A 62 -33.93 4.10 -3.07
C ALA A 62 -33.31 4.96 -1.96
N VAL A 63 -34.01 5.18 -0.85
CA VAL A 63 -33.51 5.91 0.33
C VAL A 63 -32.42 5.10 1.03
N VAL A 64 -32.58 3.79 1.21
CA VAL A 64 -31.52 2.92 1.76
C VAL A 64 -30.29 2.92 0.86
N ALA A 65 -30.46 2.78 -0.45
CA ALA A 65 -29.36 2.83 -1.42
C ALA A 65 -28.68 4.22 -1.49
N TYR A 66 -29.44 5.31 -1.30
CA TYR A 66 -28.90 6.67 -1.23
C TYR A 66 -28.14 6.91 0.08
N VAL A 67 -28.68 6.49 1.22
CA VAL A 67 -28.04 6.64 2.55
C VAL A 67 -26.80 5.75 2.67
N PHE A 68 -26.85 4.48 2.24
CA PHE A 68 -25.65 3.64 2.14
C PHE A 68 -24.68 4.20 1.10
N GLY A 69 -25.15 4.55 -0.11
CA GLY A 69 -24.31 5.13 -1.17
C GLY A 69 -23.70 6.49 -0.84
N TRP A 70 -24.19 7.18 0.19
CA TRP A 70 -23.61 8.39 0.77
C TRP A 70 -22.65 8.07 1.93
N ALA A 71 -23.02 7.17 2.85
CA ALA A 71 -22.20 6.75 3.99
C ALA A 71 -20.98 5.90 3.60
N SER A 72 -21.07 5.11 2.52
CA SER A 72 -19.97 4.29 1.98
C SER A 72 -19.00 5.07 1.09
N ARG A 73 -19.26 6.35 0.80
CA ARG A 73 -18.24 7.20 0.16
C ARG A 73 -17.15 7.46 1.18
N PRO A 74 -15.88 7.11 0.93
CA PRO A 74 -14.80 7.53 1.81
C PRO A 74 -14.87 9.05 1.93
N SER A 75 -14.79 9.56 3.16
CA SER A 75 -14.82 11.01 3.37
C SER A 75 -13.71 11.64 2.51
N GLN A 76 -13.96 12.84 1.97
CA GLN A 76 -12.96 13.53 1.14
C GLN A 76 -11.62 13.65 1.90
N VAL A 77 -11.68 13.79 3.22
CA VAL A 77 -10.51 13.76 4.13
C VAL A 77 -9.77 12.41 4.10
N THR A 78 -10.47 11.28 4.12
CA THR A 78 -9.86 9.93 4.04
C THR A 78 -9.22 9.69 2.66
N ALA A 79 -9.89 10.11 1.58
CA ALA A 79 -9.36 10.00 0.22
C ALA A 79 -8.13 10.90 0.04
N MET A 80 -8.15 12.13 0.58
CA MET A 80 -7.00 13.04 0.59
C MET A 80 -5.86 12.51 1.46
N ALA A 81 -6.11 11.91 2.63
CA ALA A 81 -5.06 11.34 3.47
C ALA A 81 -4.37 10.12 2.82
N TYR A 82 -5.11 9.33 2.02
CA TYR A 82 -4.54 8.27 1.19
C TYR A 82 -3.71 8.86 0.04
N ALA A 83 -4.25 9.82 -0.72
CA ALA A 83 -3.57 10.47 -1.85
C ALA A 83 -2.36 11.33 -1.44
N GLN A 84 -2.36 11.95 -0.24
CA GLN A 84 -1.22 12.71 0.28
C GLN A 84 -0.03 11.82 0.65
N ASN A 85 -0.28 10.55 0.95
CA ASN A 85 0.79 9.56 1.08
C ASN A 85 1.16 8.98 -0.29
N ALA A 86 0.18 8.66 -1.14
CA ALA A 86 0.39 8.01 -2.43
C ALA A 86 0.81 9.01 -3.53
N GLY A 87 2.13 9.15 -3.71
CA GLY A 87 2.72 9.88 -4.83
C GLY A 87 2.32 9.32 -6.20
N PRO A 88 2.47 10.11 -7.28
CA PRO A 88 2.01 9.75 -8.62
C PRO A 88 2.93 8.73 -9.31
N GLY A 89 2.76 7.45 -8.99
CA GLY A 89 3.49 6.33 -9.58
C GLY A 89 3.24 5.06 -8.77
N TYR A 90 3.24 3.87 -9.40
CA TYR A 90 2.85 2.62 -8.71
C TYR A 90 3.94 2.03 -7.78
N PHE A 91 4.31 2.80 -6.77
CA PHE A 91 4.79 2.32 -5.48
C PHE A 91 3.77 2.75 -4.43
N GLU A 92 3.09 1.79 -3.76
CA GLU A 92 2.23 2.17 -2.62
C GLU A 92 3.12 2.79 -1.52
N PRO A 93 2.67 3.88 -0.90
CA PRO A 93 3.48 4.64 0.05
C PRO A 93 3.54 3.94 1.40
N LEU A 94 4.65 4.16 2.12
CA LEU A 94 4.75 3.74 3.51
C LEU A 94 3.61 4.36 4.34
N PRO A 95 2.92 3.57 5.20
CA PRO A 95 2.07 4.10 6.25
C PRO A 95 2.88 5.08 7.11
N ALA A 96 2.46 6.33 7.14
CA ALA A 96 3.27 7.41 7.68
C ALA A 96 2.45 8.51 8.36
N GLN A 97 3.08 9.18 9.32
CA GLN A 97 2.57 10.34 10.04
C GLN A 97 3.64 11.42 10.16
N GLY A 98 3.22 12.64 10.50
CA GLY A 98 4.08 13.82 10.48
C GLY A 98 4.28 14.40 9.08
N PRO A 99 4.88 15.60 8.97
CA PRO A 99 4.87 16.39 7.75
C PRO A 99 5.65 15.71 6.60
N VAL A 100 5.09 15.73 5.39
CA VAL A 100 5.73 15.14 4.18
C VAL A 100 7.09 15.76 3.88
N ASP A 101 7.25 17.04 4.24
CA ASP A 101 8.39 17.94 4.08
C ASP A 101 9.36 17.97 5.27
N SER A 102 9.14 17.18 6.32
CA SER A 102 10.06 17.10 7.47
C SER A 102 11.51 16.79 7.03
N PRO A 103 12.55 17.51 7.48
CA PRO A 103 13.94 17.18 7.14
C PRO A 103 14.39 15.80 7.67
N VAL A 104 13.67 15.23 8.65
CA VAL A 104 13.96 13.89 9.18
C VAL A 104 12.85 12.92 8.80
N LEU A 105 13.23 11.77 8.23
CA LEU A 105 12.43 10.57 8.09
C LEU A 105 12.93 9.53 9.09
N VAL A 106 12.01 9.00 9.89
CA VAL A 106 12.23 7.84 10.77
C VAL A 106 11.42 6.68 10.22
N VAL A 107 12.07 5.53 9.97
CA VAL A 107 11.40 4.30 9.56
C VAL A 107 11.51 3.27 10.68
N GLU A 108 10.39 2.68 11.09
CA GLU A 108 10.37 1.47 11.90
C GLU A 108 10.13 0.25 10.98
N VAL A 109 11.02 -0.74 11.07
CA VAL A 109 10.82 -2.06 10.49
C VAL A 109 10.30 -2.99 11.59
N LEU A 110 9.09 -3.51 11.43
CA LEU A 110 8.40 -4.30 12.46
C LEU A 110 7.72 -5.58 11.95
N ASP A 111 7.46 -6.47 12.90
CA ASP A 111 6.53 -7.60 12.78
C ASP A 111 5.50 -7.48 13.90
N PHE A 112 4.20 -7.50 13.57
CA PHE A 112 3.14 -7.41 14.57
C PHE A 112 3.05 -8.63 15.50
N LYS A 113 3.64 -9.78 15.15
CA LYS A 113 3.80 -10.95 16.04
C LYS A 113 5.12 -10.95 16.83
N CYS A 114 6.01 -9.99 16.63
CA CYS A 114 7.25 -9.92 17.41
C CYS A 114 6.99 -9.37 18.83
N GLY A 115 7.34 -10.16 19.85
CA GLY A 115 7.25 -9.75 21.26
C GLY A 115 8.11 -8.54 21.60
N ALA A 116 9.29 -8.40 20.98
CA ALA A 116 10.13 -7.21 21.15
C ALA A 116 9.48 -5.95 20.55
N CYS A 117 8.77 -6.07 19.41
CA CYS A 117 8.01 -4.94 18.85
C CYS A 117 6.88 -4.51 19.81
N LYS A 118 6.09 -5.45 20.34
CA LYS A 118 5.05 -5.17 21.35
C LYS A 118 5.63 -4.49 22.59
N ALA A 119 6.77 -4.95 23.07
CA ALA A 119 7.45 -4.36 24.23
C ALA A 119 7.91 -2.91 23.97
N ARG A 120 8.47 -2.62 22.79
CA ARG A 120 8.99 -1.27 22.46
C ARG A 120 7.98 -0.31 21.87
N HIS A 121 6.82 -0.78 21.40
CA HIS A 121 5.76 0.06 20.81
C HIS A 121 5.41 1.27 21.67
N GLY A 122 5.33 1.10 22.99
CA GLY A 122 5.10 2.19 23.94
C GLY A 122 6.23 3.22 23.98
N PHE A 123 7.50 2.79 23.91
CA PHE A 123 8.66 3.67 23.84
C PHE A 123 8.74 4.41 22.52
N VAL A 124 8.61 3.71 21.39
CA VAL A 124 8.61 4.28 20.04
C VAL A 124 7.54 5.38 19.92
N LYS A 125 6.32 5.13 20.41
CA LYS A 125 5.25 6.15 20.43
C LYS A 125 5.60 7.40 21.25
N ARG A 126 6.19 7.25 22.46
CA ARG A 126 6.63 8.40 23.27
C ARG A 126 7.73 9.20 22.56
N LEU A 127 8.74 8.48 22.07
CA LEU A 127 9.91 9.02 21.39
C LEU A 127 9.52 9.86 20.17
N LEU A 128 8.58 9.38 19.36
CA LEU A 128 8.07 10.13 18.21
C LEU A 128 7.19 11.32 18.60
N ALA A 129 6.40 11.20 19.66
CA ALA A 129 5.59 12.30 20.17
C ALA A 129 6.44 13.48 20.68
N GLU A 130 7.60 13.21 21.30
CA GLU A 130 8.57 14.24 21.71
C GLU A 130 9.11 15.07 20.54
N HIS A 131 9.22 14.49 19.34
CA HIS A 131 9.69 15.18 18.13
C HIS A 131 8.56 15.82 17.31
N GLY A 132 7.31 15.39 17.48
CA GLY A 132 6.13 16.01 16.88
C GLY A 132 6.26 16.26 15.38
N ARG A 133 6.22 17.54 14.96
CA ARG A 133 6.32 17.93 13.54
C ARG A 133 7.74 17.91 12.95
N SER A 134 8.79 17.67 13.73
CA SER A 134 10.17 17.66 13.21
C SER A 134 10.62 16.32 12.61
N VAL A 135 9.72 15.33 12.60
CA VAL A 135 9.94 13.98 12.07
C VAL A 135 8.73 13.59 11.20
N ARG A 136 9.01 12.96 10.05
CA ARG A 136 8.06 12.07 9.38
C ARG A 136 8.35 10.67 9.87
N PHE A 137 7.37 10.01 10.47
CA PHE A 137 7.49 8.62 10.88
C PHE A 137 6.81 7.72 9.85
N ALA A 138 7.43 6.61 9.51
CA ALA A 138 6.92 5.62 8.55
C ALA A 138 7.16 4.19 9.06
N VAL A 139 6.33 3.24 8.63
CA VAL A 139 6.50 1.82 8.95
C VAL A 139 6.80 1.01 7.68
N ARG A 140 7.67 0.00 7.81
CA ARG A 140 7.84 -1.10 6.86
C ARG A 140 7.60 -2.45 7.54
N HIS A 141 7.05 -3.40 6.79
CA HIS A 141 6.76 -4.73 7.32
C HIS A 141 7.87 -5.74 7.04
N LEU A 142 8.36 -6.38 8.09
CA LEU A 142 9.24 -7.56 7.99
C LEU A 142 8.56 -8.73 8.71
N PRO A 143 7.54 -9.38 8.12
CA PRO A 143 6.88 -10.53 8.73
C PRO A 143 7.81 -11.76 8.71
N PHE A 144 8.16 -12.29 9.89
CA PHE A 144 8.99 -13.51 9.99
C PHE A 144 8.72 -14.37 11.24
N VAL A 145 8.20 -13.81 12.33
CA VAL A 145 8.12 -14.50 13.64
C VAL A 145 7.10 -15.64 13.63
N HIS A 146 5.90 -15.39 13.08
CA HIS A 146 4.88 -16.41 12.81
C HIS A 146 4.40 -16.23 11.36
N PRO A 147 5.12 -16.75 10.36
CA PRO A 147 5.02 -16.28 8.96
C PRO A 147 3.62 -16.02 8.42
N ILE A 148 2.66 -16.93 8.65
CA ILE A 148 1.26 -16.79 8.21
C ILE A 148 0.54 -15.65 8.94
N GLU A 149 0.66 -15.57 10.26
CA GLU A 149 -0.02 -14.54 11.06
C GLU A 149 0.69 -13.18 10.96
N SER A 150 2.02 -13.17 10.90
CA SER A 150 2.83 -11.98 10.65
C SER A 150 2.45 -11.33 9.31
N GLU A 151 2.35 -12.11 8.23
CA GLU A 151 1.92 -11.61 6.92
C GLU A 151 0.47 -11.11 6.96
N ARG A 152 -0.45 -11.87 7.59
CA ARG A 152 -1.85 -11.44 7.80
C ARG A 152 -1.96 -10.13 8.58
N GLY A 153 -1.21 -9.98 9.67
CA GLY A 153 -1.20 -8.77 10.50
C GLY A 153 -0.69 -7.55 9.72
N ALA A 154 0.38 -7.73 8.91
CA ALA A 154 0.88 -6.70 8.02
C ALA A 154 -0.18 -6.28 6.97
N ILE A 155 -0.78 -7.23 6.25
CA ILE A 155 -1.85 -6.97 5.28
C ILE A 155 -3.05 -6.26 5.95
N ALA A 156 -3.47 -6.71 7.13
CA ALA A 156 -4.57 -6.11 7.87
C ALA A 156 -4.30 -4.67 8.30
N SER A 157 -3.06 -4.36 8.69
CA SER A 157 -2.67 -2.96 8.97
C SER A 157 -2.73 -2.10 7.71
N MET A 158 -2.36 -2.63 6.53
CA MET A 158 -2.48 -1.93 5.25
C MET A 158 -3.94 -1.76 4.78
N ALA A 159 -4.80 -2.74 5.04
CA ALA A 159 -6.25 -2.61 4.85
C ALA A 159 -6.82 -1.47 5.72
N ALA A 160 -6.34 -1.32 6.96
CA ALA A 160 -6.67 -0.18 7.79
C ALA A 160 -6.06 1.15 7.28
N ASN A 161 -4.85 1.12 6.70
CA ASN A 161 -4.21 2.28 6.08
C ASN A 161 -5.05 2.85 4.92
N ARG A 162 -5.64 1.98 4.08
CA ARG A 162 -6.58 2.36 3.00
C ARG A 162 -7.85 3.05 3.50
N GLN A 163 -8.16 2.93 4.80
CA GLN A 163 -9.27 3.63 5.47
C GLN A 163 -8.78 4.76 6.40
N GLY A 164 -7.48 5.09 6.39
CA GLY A 164 -6.87 6.17 7.19
C GLY A 164 -6.66 5.82 8.67
N ARG A 165 -6.70 4.54 9.06
CA ARG A 165 -6.70 4.07 10.45
C ARG A 165 -5.53 3.14 10.80
N PHE A 166 -4.41 3.24 10.08
CA PHE A 166 -3.22 2.41 10.29
C PHE A 166 -2.78 2.37 11.77
N TRP A 167 -2.56 3.54 12.39
CA TRP A 167 -2.02 3.65 13.75
C TRP A 167 -2.91 3.01 14.82
N ASP A 168 -4.24 3.23 14.74
CA ASP A 168 -5.21 2.63 15.65
C ASP A 168 -5.28 1.10 15.48
N TYR A 169 -5.11 0.62 14.24
CA TYR A 169 -5.10 -0.80 13.93
C TYR A 169 -3.79 -1.48 14.36
N SER A 170 -2.63 -0.83 14.17
CA SER A 170 -1.34 -1.28 14.72
C SER A 170 -1.39 -1.38 16.24
N ASP A 171 -1.97 -0.38 16.90
CA ASP A 171 -2.28 -0.40 18.34
C ASP A 171 -3.17 -1.60 18.72
N MET A 172 -4.20 -1.92 17.93
CA MET A 172 -5.07 -3.07 18.15
C MET A 172 -4.32 -4.40 17.95
N LEU A 173 -3.47 -4.52 16.94
CA LEU A 173 -2.65 -5.72 16.70
C LEU A 173 -1.70 -5.98 17.88
N PHE A 174 -0.94 -4.98 18.34
CA PHE A 174 -0.01 -5.19 19.47
C PHE A 174 -0.73 -5.49 20.80
N ARG A 175 -1.91 -4.91 21.04
CA ARG A 175 -2.74 -5.25 22.21
C ARG A 175 -3.20 -6.71 22.20
N ASN A 176 -3.55 -7.24 21.03
CA ASN A 176 -4.10 -8.60 20.86
C ASN A 176 -3.08 -9.54 20.15
N GLN A 177 -1.77 -9.32 20.38
CA GLN A 177 -0.69 -10.10 19.74
C GLN A 177 -0.80 -11.61 20.01
N ASP A 178 -1.32 -11.96 21.18
CA ASP A 178 -1.37 -13.32 21.70
C ASP A 178 -2.61 -14.09 21.18
N GLU A 179 -3.54 -13.42 20.49
CA GLU A 179 -4.69 -14.06 19.84
C GLU A 179 -4.32 -14.65 18.47
N THR A 180 -5.08 -15.68 18.02
CA THR A 180 -4.95 -16.23 16.67
C THR A 180 -5.59 -15.32 15.60
N TRP A 181 -4.80 -14.96 14.59
CA TRP A 181 -5.21 -14.05 13.54
C TRP A 181 -5.71 -14.77 12.28
N THR A 182 -7.01 -14.65 12.07
CA THR A 182 -7.78 -15.09 10.91
C THR A 182 -8.40 -13.87 10.25
N ASP A 183 -8.83 -13.98 9.00
CA ASP A 183 -9.57 -12.92 8.31
C ASP A 183 -10.79 -12.45 9.14
N ALA A 184 -11.46 -13.37 9.84
CA ALA A 184 -12.60 -13.08 10.69
C ALA A 184 -12.22 -12.29 11.96
N THR A 185 -11.18 -12.70 12.69
CA THR A 185 -10.73 -11.97 13.90
C THR A 185 -10.19 -10.59 13.55
N LEU A 186 -9.40 -10.47 12.47
CA LEU A 186 -8.89 -9.21 11.95
C LEU A 186 -10.00 -8.28 11.44
N THR A 187 -11.00 -8.80 10.71
CA THR A 187 -12.17 -7.98 10.31
C THR A 187 -12.98 -7.53 11.53
N GLY A 188 -13.10 -8.37 12.55
CA GLY A 188 -13.72 -7.99 13.84
C GLY A 188 -12.95 -6.88 14.57
N TYR A 189 -11.62 -6.85 14.48
CA TYR A 189 -10.81 -5.74 15.00
C TYR A 189 -11.11 -4.44 14.26
N ALA A 190 -11.22 -4.50 12.92
CA ALA A 190 -11.56 -3.35 12.08
C ALA A 190 -12.95 -2.80 12.43
N GLN A 191 -13.95 -3.67 12.60
CA GLN A 191 -15.30 -3.30 13.03
C GLN A 191 -15.31 -2.59 14.39
N ARG A 192 -14.57 -3.09 15.39
CA ARG A 192 -14.47 -2.45 16.72
C ARG A 192 -13.82 -1.07 16.69
N LEU A 193 -12.99 -0.79 15.67
CA LEU A 193 -12.38 0.52 15.45
C LEU A 193 -13.25 1.46 14.58
N GLY A 194 -14.41 1.00 14.09
CA GLY A 194 -15.30 1.78 13.22
C GLY A 194 -14.84 1.88 11.76
N LEU A 195 -14.03 0.92 11.28
CA LEU A 195 -13.76 0.75 9.85
C LEU A 195 -14.92 0.00 9.17
N ASP A 196 -15.05 0.15 7.85
CA ASP A 196 -15.95 -0.67 7.04
C ASP A 196 -15.43 -2.11 7.00
N PRO A 197 -16.14 -3.10 7.60
CA PRO A 197 -15.68 -4.48 7.67
C PRO A 197 -15.82 -5.22 6.34
N VAL A 198 -16.75 -4.82 5.46
CA VAL A 198 -16.95 -5.45 4.14
C VAL A 198 -15.80 -5.04 3.23
N ARG A 199 -15.48 -3.74 3.19
CA ARG A 199 -14.30 -3.24 2.49
C ARG A 199 -13.01 -3.82 3.06
N PHE A 200 -12.88 -3.89 4.39
CA PHE A 200 -11.69 -4.46 5.04
C PHE A 200 -11.48 -5.93 4.67
N ALA A 201 -12.53 -6.75 4.71
CA ALA A 201 -12.46 -8.17 4.33
C ALA A 201 -12.16 -8.38 2.83
N ALA A 202 -12.49 -7.41 1.96
CA ALA A 202 -12.05 -7.40 0.57
C ALA A 202 -10.57 -7.01 0.45
N ASP A 203 -10.13 -5.94 1.13
CA ASP A 203 -8.73 -5.49 1.18
C ASP A 203 -7.79 -6.61 1.69
N LEU A 204 -8.19 -7.41 2.70
CA LEU A 204 -7.43 -8.57 3.18
C LEU A 204 -7.08 -9.61 2.10
N ARG A 205 -7.87 -9.66 1.02
CA ARG A 205 -7.71 -10.61 -0.10
C ARG A 205 -7.09 -9.96 -1.33
N ASP A 206 -6.82 -8.66 -1.30
CA ASP A 206 -6.20 -7.95 -2.42
C ASP A 206 -4.75 -8.43 -2.63
N PRO A 207 -4.40 -8.97 -3.82
CA PRO A 207 -3.04 -9.37 -4.12
C PRO A 207 -2.04 -8.20 -4.09
N SER A 208 -2.47 -6.94 -4.26
CA SER A 208 -1.58 -5.78 -4.17
C SER A 208 -1.05 -5.57 -2.75
N LEU A 209 -1.87 -5.73 -1.71
CA LEU A 209 -1.44 -5.61 -0.31
C LEU A 209 -0.46 -6.73 0.07
N ARG A 210 -0.71 -7.96 -0.39
CA ARG A 210 0.28 -9.04 -0.22
C ARG A 210 1.57 -8.75 -1.00
N SER A 211 1.47 -8.16 -2.19
CA SER A 211 2.66 -7.75 -2.94
C SER A 211 3.41 -6.59 -2.28
N TYR A 212 2.73 -5.69 -1.60
CA TYR A 212 3.33 -4.60 -0.83
C TYR A 212 4.14 -5.16 0.35
N VAL A 213 3.54 -6.01 1.17
CA VAL A 213 4.22 -6.64 2.32
C VAL A 213 5.44 -7.46 1.89
N ARG A 214 5.37 -8.18 0.75
CA ARG A 214 6.54 -8.86 0.18
C ARG A 214 7.63 -7.90 -0.32
N LYS A 215 7.27 -6.75 -0.89
CA LYS A 215 8.23 -5.71 -1.30
C LYS A 215 8.95 -5.11 -0.10
N ASP A 216 8.23 -4.81 0.98
CA ASP A 216 8.83 -4.31 2.23
C ASP A 216 9.81 -5.33 2.85
N LYS A 217 9.42 -6.61 2.91
CA LYS A 217 10.34 -7.68 3.35
C LYS A 217 11.58 -7.76 2.44
N GLY A 218 11.40 -7.79 1.12
CA GLY A 218 12.52 -7.83 0.18
C GLY A 218 13.43 -6.61 0.27
N ALA A 219 12.87 -5.43 0.55
CA ALA A 219 13.65 -4.22 0.80
C ALA A 219 14.49 -4.35 2.09
N ALA A 220 13.92 -4.86 3.19
CA ALA A 220 14.64 -5.13 4.43
C ALA A 220 15.76 -6.17 4.25
N ASP A 221 15.48 -7.28 3.55
CA ASP A 221 16.46 -8.32 3.25
C ASP A 221 17.63 -7.77 2.40
N ALA A 222 17.34 -6.94 1.40
CA ALA A 222 18.35 -6.32 0.53
C ALA A 222 19.29 -5.35 1.29
N VAL A 223 18.84 -4.82 2.43
CA VAL A 223 19.61 -3.94 3.31
C VAL A 223 20.08 -4.64 4.60
N ASP A 224 20.06 -5.98 4.61
CA ASP A 224 20.56 -6.83 5.70
C ASP A 224 19.88 -6.60 7.07
N ILE A 225 18.64 -6.08 7.08
CA ILE A 225 17.83 -5.95 8.30
C ILE A 225 17.16 -7.30 8.57
N ARG A 226 17.70 -8.05 9.52
CA ARG A 226 17.25 -9.40 9.88
C ARG A 226 16.41 -9.47 11.15
N GLY A 227 16.12 -8.33 11.79
CA GLY A 227 15.46 -8.28 13.10
C GLY A 227 14.51 -7.10 13.25
N THR A 228 13.61 -7.24 14.22
CA THR A 228 12.57 -6.25 14.55
C THR A 228 12.42 -6.10 16.07
N PRO A 229 12.15 -4.89 16.60
CA PRO A 229 12.02 -3.63 15.87
C PRO A 229 13.39 -3.10 15.44
N THR A 230 13.48 -2.60 14.21
CA THR A 230 14.65 -1.82 13.74
C THR A 230 14.19 -0.39 13.46
N LEU A 231 14.73 0.58 14.19
CA LEU A 231 14.53 2.01 13.88
C LEU A 231 15.65 2.55 13.00
N ILE A 232 15.29 3.42 12.06
CA ILE A 232 16.23 4.04 11.12
C ILE A 232 15.94 5.54 11.03
N VAL A 233 16.94 6.40 11.23
CA VAL A 233 16.83 7.86 11.13
C VAL A 233 17.66 8.34 9.93
N ASN A 234 17.01 8.85 8.87
CA ASN A 234 17.64 9.19 7.60
C ASN A 234 18.68 8.15 7.14
N GLY A 235 18.24 6.90 6.98
CA GLY A 235 19.10 5.77 6.59
C GLY A 235 19.99 5.20 7.71
N ARG A 236 20.27 5.93 8.80
CA ARG A 236 21.09 5.42 9.90
C ARG A 236 20.29 4.52 10.83
N VAL A 237 20.67 3.25 10.95
CA VAL A 237 20.10 2.33 11.95
C VAL A 237 20.41 2.86 13.36
N VAL A 238 19.39 2.91 14.22
CA VAL A 238 19.52 3.22 15.65
C VAL A 238 20.14 2.00 16.34
N PRO A 239 21.20 2.15 17.15
CA PRO A 239 21.81 1.05 17.88
C PRO A 239 20.79 0.24 18.68
N GLU A 240 20.85 -1.09 18.55
CA GLU A 240 19.90 -2.01 19.19
C GLU A 240 19.92 -1.85 20.71
N ASP A 241 21.10 -1.70 21.31
CA ASP A 241 21.26 -1.51 22.75
C ASP A 241 20.56 -0.22 23.24
N ALA A 242 20.59 0.88 22.48
CA ALA A 242 19.87 2.10 22.82
C ALA A 242 18.34 1.88 22.75
N LEU A 243 17.84 1.21 21.71
CA LEU A 243 16.43 0.89 21.55
C LEU A 243 15.92 -0.07 22.64
N PHE A 244 16.71 -1.08 23.00
CA PHE A 244 16.36 -2.07 24.01
C PHE A 244 16.61 -1.62 25.46
N ARG A 245 17.36 -0.54 25.67
CA ARG A 245 17.45 0.16 26.97
C ARG A 245 16.41 1.27 27.14
N GLU A 246 15.56 1.51 26.14
CA GLU A 246 14.64 2.68 26.06
C GLU A 246 15.38 4.02 26.25
N ASP A 247 16.59 4.13 25.72
CA ASP A 247 17.46 5.29 25.88
C ASP A 247 17.17 6.33 24.77
N PRO A 248 16.50 7.46 25.10
CA PRO A 248 16.15 8.45 24.09
C PRO A 248 17.34 9.34 23.70
N ALA A 249 18.51 9.28 24.38
CA ALA A 249 19.63 10.17 24.07
C ALA A 249 20.16 9.92 22.66
N VAL A 250 20.51 8.68 22.34
CA VAL A 250 21.07 8.29 21.03
C VAL A 250 20.11 8.65 19.89
N PHE A 251 18.81 8.41 20.07
CA PHE A 251 17.81 8.76 19.06
C PHE A 251 17.67 10.28 18.87
N ARG A 252 17.61 11.06 19.96
CA ARG A 252 17.54 12.53 19.90
C ARG A 252 18.76 13.11 19.19
N ASP A 253 19.96 12.59 19.46
CA ASP A 253 21.19 13.00 18.80
C ASP A 253 21.19 12.65 17.30
N MET A 254 20.69 11.46 16.93
CA MET A 254 20.53 11.04 15.54
C MET A 254 19.52 11.92 14.79
N VAL A 255 18.36 12.23 15.38
CA VAL A 255 17.36 13.15 14.81
C VAL A 255 17.91 14.57 14.68
N ALA A 256 18.64 15.06 15.68
CA ALA A 256 19.26 16.39 15.63
C ALA A 256 20.35 16.48 14.55
N ALA A 257 21.16 15.43 14.38
CA ALA A 257 22.17 15.37 13.32
C ALA A 257 21.54 15.31 11.92
N ALA A 258 20.58 14.39 11.71
CA ALA A 258 19.85 14.24 10.46
C ALA A 258 19.12 15.54 10.06
N ARG A 259 18.50 16.21 11.04
CA ARG A 259 17.84 17.50 10.82
C ARG A 259 18.81 18.56 10.31
N ARG A 260 19.99 18.70 10.92
CA ARG A 260 21.01 19.68 10.48
C ARG A 260 21.46 19.38 9.04
N ALA A 261 21.97 18.17 8.81
CA ALA A 261 22.51 17.76 7.52
C ALA A 261 21.49 17.84 6.37
N THR A 262 20.24 17.42 6.61
CA THR A 262 19.18 17.52 5.59
C THR A 262 18.70 18.96 5.39
N THR A 263 18.65 19.80 6.44
CA THR A 263 18.28 21.22 6.28
C THR A 263 19.32 21.99 5.48
N GLU A 264 20.61 21.70 5.66
CA GLU A 264 21.70 22.26 4.84
C GLU A 264 21.55 21.87 3.35
N LEU A 265 21.21 20.61 3.07
CA LEU A 265 20.96 20.14 1.70
C LEU A 265 19.72 20.81 1.07
N ILE A 266 18.63 20.98 1.82
CA ILE A 266 17.45 21.72 1.38
C ILE A 266 17.81 23.19 1.11
N ALA A 267 18.62 23.82 1.96
CA ALA A 267 19.09 25.20 1.77
C ALA A 267 19.99 25.36 0.54
N SER A 268 20.69 24.30 0.09
CA SER A 268 21.39 24.25 -1.20
C SER A 268 20.48 23.99 -2.42
N GLY A 269 19.16 23.91 -2.23
CA GLY A 269 18.17 23.80 -3.30
C GLY A 269 17.63 22.39 -3.58
N LEU A 270 18.02 21.36 -2.82
CA LEU A 270 17.50 20.00 -3.02
C LEU A 270 16.06 19.87 -2.50
N ALA A 271 15.22 19.13 -3.22
CA ALA A 271 13.90 18.74 -2.74
C ALA A 271 14.03 17.83 -1.50
N VAL A 272 13.09 17.92 -0.54
CA VAL A 272 13.16 17.17 0.74
C VAL A 272 13.43 15.66 0.57
N PRO A 273 12.78 14.92 -0.35
CA PRO A 273 13.08 13.48 -0.54
C PRO A 273 14.51 13.24 -1.01
N GLU A 274 15.03 14.07 -1.92
CA GLU A 274 16.39 13.99 -2.44
C GLU A 274 17.42 14.34 -1.36
N ALA A 275 17.17 15.41 -0.60
CA ALA A 275 18.00 15.85 0.52
C ALA A 275 18.11 14.75 1.59
N ARG A 276 16.98 14.14 1.99
CA ARG A 276 16.95 12.98 2.90
C ARG A 276 17.75 11.79 2.34
N ALA A 277 17.59 11.47 1.06
CA ALA A 277 18.31 10.35 0.43
C ALA A 277 19.83 10.61 0.33
N ARG A 278 20.23 11.86 0.09
CA ARG A 278 21.64 12.29 0.04
C ARG A 278 22.28 12.45 1.42
N ASP A 279 21.49 12.71 2.47
CA ASP A 279 21.91 12.57 3.87
C ASP A 279 22.19 11.09 4.18
N ALA A 280 21.22 10.22 3.91
CA ALA A 280 21.34 8.77 4.11
C ALA A 280 22.54 8.15 3.38
N SER A 281 22.86 8.57 2.15
CA SER A 281 23.99 8.01 1.40
C SER A 281 25.36 8.35 2.01
N ARG A 282 25.49 9.39 2.85
CA ARG A 282 26.76 9.68 3.56
C ARG A 282 27.14 8.59 4.56
N HIS A 283 26.17 7.80 5.01
CA HIS A 283 26.35 6.77 6.04
C HIS A 283 26.67 5.38 5.48
N TYR A 284 26.56 5.18 4.17
CA TYR A 284 26.84 3.91 3.50
C TYR A 284 28.06 4.01 2.59
N ARG A 285 29.19 3.46 3.05
CA ARG A 285 30.50 3.49 2.35
C ARG A 285 30.83 2.22 1.55
N SER A 286 29.99 1.19 1.57
CA SER A 286 30.12 0.03 0.67
C SER A 286 29.22 0.22 -0.54
N GLY A 287 29.69 -0.10 -1.75
CA GLY A 287 28.96 0.04 -3.03
C GLY A 287 27.75 -0.90 -3.19
N ARG A 288 26.76 -0.77 -2.30
CA ARG A 288 25.42 -1.35 -2.36
C ARG A 288 24.44 -0.17 -2.25
N ASP A 289 23.41 -0.12 -3.10
CA ASP A 289 22.42 0.99 -3.20
C ASP A 289 21.43 1.11 -2.00
N PHE A 290 21.90 0.74 -0.82
CA PHE A 290 21.21 0.72 0.48
C PHE A 290 20.33 1.96 0.76
N PRO A 291 20.73 3.22 0.48
CA PRO A 291 19.96 4.39 0.90
C PRO A 291 18.74 4.66 0.01
N ARG A 292 18.85 4.43 -1.31
CA ARG A 292 17.84 4.91 -2.27
C ARG A 292 16.54 4.13 -2.18
N LEU A 293 16.61 2.80 -2.20
CA LEU A 293 15.42 1.94 -2.18
C LEU A 293 14.63 2.02 -0.86
N PHE A 294 15.31 2.38 0.24
CA PHE A 294 14.71 2.44 1.57
C PHE A 294 14.10 3.80 1.90
N MET A 295 14.69 4.89 1.39
CA MET A 295 14.29 6.28 1.67
C MET A 295 13.37 6.90 0.62
N LEU A 296 13.43 6.45 -0.64
CA LEU A 296 12.63 6.98 -1.74
C LEU A 296 11.45 6.04 -2.01
N ASN A 297 10.24 6.61 -2.02
CA ASN A 297 9.03 5.91 -2.45
C ASN A 297 8.91 5.82 -3.99
N ASP A 298 9.86 6.39 -4.73
CA ASP A 298 9.84 6.41 -6.20
C ASP A 298 11.27 6.37 -6.75
N VAL A 299 11.44 5.65 -7.87
CA VAL A 299 12.69 5.56 -8.65
C VAL A 299 12.49 6.08 -10.08
N SER A 300 11.27 6.45 -10.46
CA SER A 300 10.91 6.87 -11.83
C SER A 300 11.22 8.34 -12.13
N ASP A 301 11.29 9.21 -11.11
CA ASP A 301 11.80 10.58 -11.22
C ASP A 301 13.35 10.66 -11.36
N LEU A 302 14.05 9.53 -11.27
CA LEU A 302 15.51 9.48 -11.14
C LEU A 302 16.27 9.55 -12.48
N LYS A 303 16.04 10.64 -13.24
CA LYS A 303 16.96 11.10 -14.28
C LYS A 303 18.20 11.79 -13.68
N VAL A 304 18.98 11.05 -12.90
CA VAL A 304 20.29 11.52 -12.40
C VAL A 304 21.33 10.47 -12.73
N ASP A 305 22.27 10.83 -13.60
CA ASP A 305 23.38 9.96 -13.99
C ASP A 305 24.28 9.67 -12.78
N LEU A 306 24.46 8.38 -12.48
CA LEU A 306 25.31 7.91 -11.38
C LEU A 306 26.82 8.08 -11.67
N ARG A 307 27.19 8.52 -12.88
CA ARG A 307 28.59 8.73 -13.30
C ARG A 307 29.17 10.11 -12.93
N SER A 308 28.40 10.99 -12.27
CA SER A 308 28.82 12.35 -11.89
C SER A 308 28.94 12.56 -10.37
N LEU A 309 29.25 11.50 -9.60
CA LEU A 309 29.55 11.52 -8.16
C LEU A 309 30.94 10.92 -7.89
#